data_AF-A6JKG1-F1
#
_entry.id   AF-A6JKG1-F1
#
_cell.length_a   1.000
_cell.length_b   1.000
_cell.length_c   1.000
_cell.angle_alpha   90.00
_cell.angle_beta   90.00
_cell.angle_gamma   90.00
#
_symmetry.space_group_name_H-M   'P 1'
#
loop_
_entity.id
_entity.type
_entity.pdbx_description
1 polymer ?
#
loop_
_entity_poly.entity_id
_entity_poly.type
_entity_poly.pdbx_seq_one_letter_code
_entity_poly.pdbx_strand_id
1 'polypeptide(L)'
;MPMFIVNTNVPRASVPEGFLSEPCALCSLHSIGKIGGAQNRNYSKLLCGLLSDRLHISPDRVYINYYDMNAANVGWNGSTFA
;
A
#
# COMPACT_ATOMS: atom_id res chain seq x y z
N MET A 1 -2.48 -10.57 -10.24
CA MET A 1 -1.14 -10.05 -9.84
C MET A 1 -1.33 -8.96 -8.81
N PRO A 2 -0.86 -9.11 -7.57
CA PRO A 2 -0.91 -8.01 -6.60
C PRO A 2 0.11 -6.93 -6.99
N MET A 3 -0.31 -5.67 -6.95
CA MET A 3 0.55 -4.50 -7.13
C MET A 3 0.63 -3.74 -5.81
N PHE A 4 1.85 -3.61 -5.29
CA PHE A 4 2.15 -2.80 -4.12
C PHE A 4 2.82 -1.51 -4.57
N ILE A 5 2.21 -0.37 -4.26
CA ILE A 5 2.73 0.94 -4.62
C ILE A 5 3.08 1.66 -3.31
N VAL A 6 4.34 2.09 -3.21
CA VAL A 6 4.83 2.99 -2.16
C VAL A 6 5.12 4.33 -2.82
N ASN A 7 4.40 5.37 -2.41
CA ASN A 7 4.68 6.71 -2.89
C ASN A 7 5.74 7.35 -1.99
N THR A 8 6.92 7.61 -2.54
CA THR A 8 7.95 8.45 -1.92
C THR A 8 7.85 9.88 -2.49
N ASN A 9 8.36 10.88 -1.76
CA ASN A 9 8.34 12.30 -2.19
C ASN A 9 6.94 12.90 -2.44
N VAL A 10 5.94 12.50 -1.65
CA VAL A 10 4.60 13.10 -1.69
C VAL A 10 4.70 14.60 -1.32
N PRO A 11 4.03 15.52 -2.06
CA PRO A 11 4.06 16.94 -1.74
C PRO A 11 3.63 17.21 -0.29
N ARG A 12 4.34 18.12 0.39
CA ARG A 12 4.07 18.50 1.79
C ARG A 12 2.58 18.78 2.06
N ALA A 13 1.90 19.43 1.13
CA ALA A 13 0.48 19.80 1.26
C ALA A 13 -0.48 18.59 1.27
N SER A 14 -0.03 17.42 0.83
CA SER A 14 -0.82 16.19 0.76
C SER A 14 -0.52 15.21 1.91
N VAL A 15 0.33 15.62 2.86
CA VAL A 15 0.72 14.81 4.03
C VAL A 15 0.19 15.48 5.30
N PRO A 16 -0.52 14.76 6.20
CA PRO A 16 -0.97 15.32 7.48
C PRO A 16 0.19 15.93 8.28
N GLU A 17 -0.03 17.03 9.00
CA GLU A 17 1.06 17.75 9.69
C GLU A 17 1.90 16.89 10.63
N GLY A 18 1.27 15.97 11.39
CA GLY A 18 1.98 15.03 12.28
C GLY A 18 2.86 14.01 11.56
N PHE A 19 2.75 13.92 10.23
CA PHE A 19 3.55 13.04 9.39
C PHE A 19 4.79 13.75 8.79
N LEU A 20 4.93 15.07 8.99
CA LEU A 20 5.98 15.88 8.34
C LEU A 20 7.31 15.97 9.12
N SER A 21 7.35 15.50 10.37
CA SER A 21 8.56 15.58 11.22
C SER A 21 9.54 14.42 11.04
N GLU A 22 9.06 13.27 10.57
CA GLU A 22 9.81 12.01 10.51
C GLU A 22 9.38 11.17 9.30
N PRO A 23 10.22 10.24 8.80
CA PRO A 23 9.88 9.35 7.70
C PRO A 23 8.54 8.65 7.91
N CYS A 24 7.71 8.64 6.87
CA CYS A 24 6.38 8.01 6.88
C CYS A 24 6.07 7.45 5.49
N ALA A 25 5.10 6.53 5.40
CA ALA A 25 4.68 5.97 4.12
C ALA A 25 3.16 5.90 3.99
N LEU A 26 2.67 6.31 2.82
CA LEU A 26 1.32 6.00 2.36
C LEU A 26 1.43 4.99 1.22
N CYS A 27 0.86 3.81 1.45
CA CYS A 27 0.96 2.68 0.54
C CYS A 27 -0.42 2.27 0.03
N SER A 28 -0.44 1.61 -1.12
CA SER A 28 -1.64 0.94 -1.63
C SER A 28 -1.31 -0.46 -2.13
N LEU A 29 -2.15 -1.43 -1.78
CA LEU A 29 -2.10 -2.80 -2.27
C LEU A 29 -3.37 -3.10 -3.05
N HIS A 30 -3.22 -3.27 -4.36
CA HIS A 30 -4.30 -3.62 -5.27
C HIS A 30 -4.15 -5.10 -5.66
N SER A 31 -5.21 -5.89 -5.55
CA SER A 31 -5.21 -7.29 -5.95
C SER A 31 -6.58 -7.71 -6.46
N ILE A 32 -6.62 -8.66 -7.40
CA ILE A 32 -7.87 -9.35 -7.77
C ILE A 32 -8.06 -10.51 -6.80
N GLY A 33 -8.98 -10.34 -5.85
CA GLY A 33 -9.14 -11.26 -4.74
C GLY A 33 -7.96 -11.26 -3.77
N LYS A 34 -8.02 -12.17 -2.78
CA LYS A 34 -7.04 -12.33 -1.68
C LYS A 34 -6.90 -11.10 -0.77
N ILE A 35 -7.81 -10.14 -0.86
CA ILE A 35 -7.95 -9.04 0.09
C ILE A 35 -9.06 -9.40 1.08
N GLY A 36 -8.83 -9.18 2.37
CA GLY A 36 -9.77 -9.56 3.42
C GLY A 36 -9.17 -9.37 4.81
N GLY A 37 -10.01 -9.30 5.85
CA GLY A 37 -9.56 -8.90 7.19
C GLY A 37 -8.40 -9.72 7.76
N ALA A 38 -8.39 -11.05 7.55
CA ALA A 38 -7.29 -11.90 8.00
C ALA A 38 -6.02 -11.74 7.15
N GLN A 39 -6.17 -11.70 5.82
CA GLN A 39 -5.07 -11.53 4.88
C GLN A 39 -4.40 -10.16 5.07
N ASN A 40 -5.19 -9.10 5.16
CA ASN A 40 -4.71 -7.73 5.31
C ASN A 40 -3.89 -7.55 6.59
N ARG A 41 -4.24 -8.22 7.70
CA ARG A 41 -3.41 -8.21 8.93
C ARG A 41 -2.03 -8.83 8.70
N ASN A 42 -1.97 -9.95 7.97
CA ASN A 42 -0.71 -10.59 7.62
C ASN A 42 0.12 -9.71 6.68
N TYR A 43 -0.53 -9.09 5.68
CA TYR A 43 0.13 -8.16 4.76
C TYR A 43 0.64 -6.92 5.48
N SER A 44 -0.12 -6.31 6.39
CA SER A 44 0.33 -5.15 7.16
C SER A 44 1.59 -5.48 7.97
N LYS A 45 1.63 -6.64 8.64
CA LYS A 45 2.83 -7.06 9.38
C LYS A 45 4.04 -7.21 8.47
N LEU A 46 3.86 -7.85 7.31
CA LEU A 46 4.92 -8.07 6.33
C LEU A 46 5.43 -6.75 5.73
N LEU A 47 4.53 -5.90 5.26
CA LEU A 47 4.86 -4.67 4.56
C LEU A 47 5.46 -3.63 5.51
N CYS A 48 4.90 -3.44 6.71
CA CYS A 48 5.50 -2.56 7.71
C CYS A 48 6.88 -3.07 8.17
N GLY A 49 7.07 -4.38 8.30
CA GLY A 49 8.40 -4.95 8.58
C GLY A 49 9.42 -4.61 7.49
N LEU A 50 9.05 -4.81 6.23
CA LEU A 50 9.93 -4.45 5.10
C LEU A 50 10.25 -2.95 5.04
N LEU A 51 9.26 -2.08 5.28
CA LEU A 51 9.47 -0.63 5.29
C LEU A 51 10.37 -0.18 6.46
N SER A 52 10.21 -0.79 7.63
CA SER A 52 11.08 -0.56 8.78
C SER A 52 12.53 -1.00 8.48
N ASP A 53 12.70 -2.22 7.95
CA ASP A 53 14.02 -2.81 7.72
C ASP A 53 14.81 -2.10 6.60
N ARG A 54 14.12 -1.67 5.55
CA ARG A 54 14.76 -1.15 4.32
C ARG A 54 14.78 0.36 4.22
N LEU A 55 13.77 1.03 4.77
CA LEU A 55 13.60 2.48 4.65
C LEU A 55 13.63 3.20 6.00
N HIS A 56 13.78 2.46 7.10
CA HIS A 56 13.78 3.01 8.47
C HIS A 56 12.53 3.81 8.81
N ILE A 57 11.38 3.39 8.26
CA ILE A 57 10.08 3.99 8.53
C ILE A 57 9.39 3.20 9.65
N SER A 58 9.05 3.86 10.74
CA SER A 58 8.37 3.23 11.87
C SER A 58 6.96 2.73 11.48
N PRO A 59 6.55 1.50 11.86
CA PRO A 59 5.26 0.91 11.49
C PRO A 59 4.02 1.73 11.87
N ASP A 60 4.06 2.49 12.96
CA ASP A 60 2.99 3.38 13.42
C ASP A 60 2.81 4.62 12.51
N ARG A 61 3.74 4.86 11.59
CA ARG A 61 3.73 5.95 10.60
C ARG A 61 3.45 5.46 9.17
N VAL A 62 2.86 4.27 9.05
CA VAL A 62 2.51 3.65 7.76
C VAL A 62 1.01 3.45 7.66
N TYR A 63 0.40 4.00 6.62
CA TYR A 63 -0.94 3.64 6.20
C TYR A 63 -0.91 2.80 4.93
N ILE A 64 -1.72 1.74 4.88
CA ILE A 64 -1.84 0.86 3.72
C ILE A 64 -3.32 0.75 3.33
N ASN A 65 -3.66 1.27 2.17
CA ASN A 65 -4.98 1.08 1.59
C ASN A 65 -5.04 -0.24 0.82
N TYR A 66 -6.03 -1.08 1.12
CA TYR A 66 -6.23 -2.37 0.48
C TYR A 66 -7.42 -2.30 -0.47
N TYR A 67 -7.21 -2.67 -1.73
CA TYR A 67 -8.23 -2.63 -2.77
C TYR A 67 -8.44 -4.03 -3.34
N ASP A 68 -9.62 -4.59 -3.06
CA ASP A 68 -10.09 -5.81 -3.72
C ASP A 68 -10.70 -5.44 -5.07
N MET A 69 -9.95 -5.70 -6.13
CA MET A 69 -10.29 -5.29 -7.49
C MET A 69 -11.14 -6.37 -8.16
N ASN A 70 -12.26 -5.99 -8.75
CA ASN A 70 -12.95 -6.86 -9.70
C ASN A 70 -12.07 -7.04 -10.95
N ALA A 71 -11.97 -8.27 -11.46
CA ALA A 71 -11.14 -8.60 -12.63
C ALA A 71 -11.50 -7.77 -13.88
N ALA A 72 -12.78 -7.45 -14.07
CA ALA A 72 -13.24 -6.60 -15.17
C ALA A 72 -12.74 -5.15 -15.09
N ASN A 73 -12.33 -4.70 -13.90
CA ASN A 73 -11.85 -3.35 -13.64
C ASN A 73 -10.31 -3.23 -13.70
N VAL A 74 -9.61 -4.31 -14.06
CA VAL A 74 -8.15 -4.31 -14.18
C VAL A 74 -7.77 -4.60 -15.63
N GLY A 75 -7.30 -3.56 -16.32
CA GLY A 75 -6.80 -3.67 -17.69
C GLY A 75 -5.42 -4.33 -17.74
N TRP A 76 -5.20 -5.20 -18.72
CA TRP A 76 -3.91 -5.83 -18.98
C TRP A 76 -3.82 -6.32 -20.42
N ASN A 77 -2.67 -6.08 -21.07
CA ASN A 77 -2.32 -6.60 -22.39
C ASN A 77 -3.40 -6.40 -23.48
N GLY A 78 -3.99 -5.19 -23.54
CA GLY A 78 -5.02 -4.86 -24.52
C GLY A 78 -6.44 -5.40 -24.21
N SER A 79 -6.64 -6.02 -23.04
CA SER A 79 -7.94 -6.49 -22.55
C SER A 79 -8.11 -6.16 -21.05
N THR A 80 -9.03 -6.82 -20.36
CA THR A 80 -9.13 -6.89 -18.90
C THR A 80 -8.84 -8.31 -18.41
N PHE A 81 -8.86 -8.53 -17.10
CA PHE A 81 -8.74 -9.88 -16.51
C PHE A 81 -10.08 -10.65 -16.45
N ALA A 82 -11.15 -10.10 -17.02
CA ALA A 82 -12.44 -10.78 -17.18
C ALA A 82 -12.54 -11.54 -18.50
#